data_AF-A0A434TVC2-F1
#
_entry.id   AF-A0A434TVC2-F1
#
_cell.length_a   1.000
_cell.length_b   1.000
_cell.length_c   1.000
_cell.angle_alpha   90.00
_cell.angle_beta   90.00
_cell.angle_gamma   90.00
#
_symmetry.space_group_name_H-M   'P 1'
#
loop_
_entity.id
_entity.type
_entity.pdbx_description
1 polymer ?
#
loop_
_entity_poly.entity_id
_entity_poly.type
_entity_poly.pdbx_seq_one_letter_code
_entity_poly.pdbx_strand_id
1 'polypeptide(L)'
;MATKVFHRISDDLQLRIKITVTELASVPEAYRVAYMEHDDGDLELSTSAADYVRDALAELASLNAQIEKLKTEGPAKVELERQRRRDDAVDVALRDSLKKAGVKADLFEGAMAQLKKENEFEAETSDDGKGFVVLARTPFGLHSVDAVVGRLVGEEGAWRERRTAPSAGYFSSLLAGLKEPR
;
A
#
# COMPACT_ATOMS: atom_id res chain seq x y z
N MET A 1 30.89 21.13 -26.14
CA MET A 1 29.55 20.66 -26.54
C MET A 1 29.76 19.59 -27.61
N ALA A 2 29.46 18.32 -27.32
CA ALA A 2 29.65 17.23 -28.29
C ALA A 2 28.47 17.18 -29.26
N THR A 3 28.73 17.40 -30.55
CA THR A 3 27.73 17.41 -31.61
C THR A 3 27.26 15.98 -31.87
N LYS A 4 26.00 15.66 -31.54
CA LYS A 4 25.39 14.35 -31.86
C LYS A 4 24.95 14.34 -33.31
N VAL A 5 25.68 13.65 -34.18
CA VAL A 5 25.26 13.37 -35.56
C VAL A 5 24.55 12.02 -35.58
N PHE A 6 23.27 12.00 -36.00
CA PHE A 6 22.48 10.78 -36.13
C PHE A 6 22.26 10.47 -37.61
N HIS A 7 22.75 9.32 -38.07
CA HIS A 7 22.37 8.73 -39.36
C HIS A 7 21.57 7.45 -39.11
N ARG A 8 20.29 7.43 -39.56
CA ARG A 8 19.44 6.22 -39.59
C ARG A 8 19.28 5.78 -41.03
N ILE A 9 19.67 4.54 -41.33
CA ILE A 9 19.51 3.90 -42.64
C ILE A 9 18.92 2.50 -42.41
N SER A 10 17.59 2.40 -42.26
CA SER A 10 16.78 1.16 -42.28
C SER A 10 16.97 0.07 -41.20
N ASP A 11 15.95 -0.77 -41.05
CA ASP A 11 15.64 -1.59 -39.86
C ASP A 11 16.57 -2.79 -39.55
N ASP A 12 17.48 -3.21 -40.44
CA ASP A 12 18.30 -4.42 -40.23
C ASP A 12 19.84 -4.21 -40.31
N LEU A 13 20.31 -2.97 -40.41
CA LEU A 13 21.74 -2.64 -40.39
C LEU A 13 22.03 -1.56 -39.34
N GLN A 14 22.28 -2.00 -38.10
CA GLN A 14 22.84 -1.11 -37.08
C GLN A 14 24.31 -0.86 -37.41
N LEU A 15 24.61 0.24 -38.11
CA LEU A 15 25.97 0.76 -38.15
C LEU A 15 26.41 1.05 -36.71
N ARG A 16 27.56 0.51 -36.30
CA ARG A 16 28.16 0.80 -35.00
C ARG A 16 28.28 2.32 -34.86
N ILE A 17 27.50 2.91 -33.96
CA ILE A 17 27.56 4.33 -33.66
C ILE A 17 28.94 4.59 -33.06
N LYS A 18 29.80 5.25 -33.83
CA LYS A 18 31.13 5.67 -33.40
C LYS A 18 30.96 6.78 -32.37
N ILE A 19 31.50 6.58 -31.17
CA ILE A 19 31.56 7.63 -30.15
C ILE A 19 32.87 8.38 -30.41
N THR A 20 32.76 9.53 -31.07
CA THR A 20 33.90 10.35 -31.45
C THR A 20 34.00 11.60 -30.60
N VAL A 21 35.22 12.08 -30.42
CA VAL A 21 35.52 13.39 -29.84
C VAL A 21 36.48 14.14 -30.73
N THR A 22 36.26 15.44 -30.87
CA THR A 22 37.07 16.30 -31.76
C THR A 22 38.42 16.65 -31.15
N GLU A 23 38.53 16.68 -29.82
CA GLU A 23 39.77 17.01 -29.11
C GLU A 23 39.93 16.12 -27.87
N LEU A 24 41.09 15.47 -27.73
CA LEU A 24 41.40 14.64 -26.56
C LEU A 24 41.43 15.44 -25.25
N ALA A 25 41.70 16.75 -25.33
CA ALA A 25 41.69 17.67 -24.20
C ALA A 25 40.31 17.80 -23.54
N SER A 26 39.23 17.58 -24.31
CA SER A 26 37.84 17.60 -23.81
C SER A 26 37.47 16.38 -22.97
N VAL A 27 38.28 15.31 -23.03
CA VAL A 27 38.11 14.08 -22.26
C VAL A 27 38.94 14.17 -20.98
N PRO A 28 38.38 13.83 -19.80
CA PRO A 28 39.16 13.77 -18.57
C PRO A 28 40.35 12.82 -18.71
N GLU A 29 41.49 13.19 -18.15
CA GLU A 29 42.78 12.52 -18.39
C GLU A 29 42.74 11.01 -18.14
N ALA A 30 42.03 10.58 -17.09
CA ALA A 30 41.83 9.19 -16.73
C ALA A 30 41.16 8.32 -17.83
N TYR A 31 40.44 8.93 -18.77
CA TYR A 31 39.68 8.23 -19.81
C TYR A 31 40.26 8.40 -21.22
N ARG A 32 41.31 9.22 -21.38
CA ARG A 32 41.94 9.47 -22.69
C ARG A 32 42.54 8.20 -23.31
N VAL A 33 43.05 7.29 -22.48
CA VAL A 33 43.62 5.99 -22.89
C VAL A 33 42.63 5.10 -23.63
N ALA A 34 41.32 5.34 -23.47
CA ALA A 34 40.28 4.56 -24.12
C ALA A 34 39.99 5.04 -25.56
N TYR A 35 40.57 6.15 -26.00
CA TYR A 35 40.40 6.71 -27.34
C TYR A 35 41.60 6.38 -28.24
N MET A 36 41.32 6.04 -29.50
CA MET A 36 42.30 5.72 -30.52
C MET A 36 42.14 6.68 -31.71
N GLU A 37 43.24 7.14 -32.28
CA GLU A 37 43.24 7.90 -33.53
C GLU A 37 42.85 7.00 -34.69
N HIS A 38 41.93 7.46 -35.53
CA HIS A 38 41.59 6.81 -36.79
C HIS A 38 42.07 7.68 -37.97
N ASP A 39 42.32 7.04 -39.12
CA ASP A 39 42.86 7.65 -40.36
C ASP A 39 42.20 8.97 -40.82
N ASP A 40 40.98 9.27 -40.37
CA ASP A 40 40.25 10.50 -40.71
C ASP A 40 40.56 11.70 -39.77
N GLY A 41 41.46 11.53 -38.79
CA GLY A 41 41.84 12.55 -37.82
C GLY A 41 40.90 12.66 -36.61
N ASP A 42 39.83 11.87 -36.57
CA ASP A 42 38.91 11.77 -35.44
C ASP A 42 39.43 10.77 -34.39
N LEU A 43 39.15 11.09 -33.11
CA LEU A 43 39.45 10.21 -31.97
C LEU A 43 38.22 9.37 -31.65
N GLU A 44 38.34 8.05 -31.81
CA GLU A 44 37.26 7.10 -31.58
C GLU A 44 37.50 6.32 -30.30
N LEU A 45 36.44 6.14 -29.51
CA LEU A 45 36.50 5.28 -28.34
C LEU A 45 36.74 3.81 -28.79
N SER A 46 37.67 3.12 -28.14
CA SER A 46 37.96 1.70 -28.36
C SER A 46 36.68 0.87 -28.29
N THR A 47 36.60 -0.19 -29.10
CA THR A 47 35.38 -0.99 -29.26
C THR A 47 34.83 -1.50 -27.93
N SER A 48 35.70 -2.01 -27.05
CA SER A 48 35.32 -2.50 -25.72
C SER A 48 34.78 -1.39 -24.81
N ALA A 49 35.40 -0.21 -24.80
CA ALA A 49 34.91 0.93 -24.03
C ALA A 49 33.61 1.49 -24.62
N ALA A 50 33.46 1.47 -25.95
CA ALA A 50 32.24 1.89 -26.63
C ALA A 50 31.06 0.93 -26.39
N ASP A 51 31.31 -0.38 -26.29
CA ASP A 51 30.31 -1.35 -25.87
C ASP A 51 29.87 -1.06 -24.42
N TYR A 52 30.82 -0.88 -23.49
CA TYR A 52 30.51 -0.59 -22.09
C TYR A 52 29.69 0.70 -21.91
N VAL A 53 30.07 1.78 -22.61
CA VAL A 53 29.33 3.05 -22.57
C VAL A 53 27.92 2.88 -23.13
N ARG A 54 27.73 2.08 -24.18
CA ARG A 54 26.41 1.79 -24.74
C ARG A 54 25.54 1.02 -23.76
N ASP A 55 26.08 -0.02 -23.15
CA ASP A 55 25.34 -0.83 -22.17
C ASP A 55 24.95 0.00 -20.95
N ALA A 56 25.88 0.81 -20.42
CA ALA A 56 25.61 1.70 -19.30
C ALA A 56 24.55 2.77 -19.64
N LEU A 57 24.57 3.33 -20.86
CA LEU A 57 23.55 4.29 -21.31
C LEU A 57 22.18 3.63 -21.48
N ALA A 58 22.14 2.39 -21.98
CA ALA A 58 20.90 1.62 -22.10
C ALA A 58 20.32 1.31 -20.72
N GLU A 59 21.16 0.91 -19.76
CA GLU A 59 20.74 0.67 -18.38
C GLU A 59 20.22 1.94 -17.71
N LEU A 60 20.92 3.07 -17.87
CA LEU A 60 20.47 4.38 -17.38
C LEU A 60 19.12 4.78 -17.98
N ALA A 61 18.92 4.56 -19.29
CA ALA A 61 17.64 4.84 -19.93
C ALA A 61 16.52 3.95 -19.35
N SER A 62 16.81 2.67 -19.12
CA SER A 62 15.89 1.71 -18.48
C SER A 62 15.51 2.14 -17.06
N LEU A 63 16.51 2.50 -16.24
CA LEU A 63 16.31 2.91 -14.85
C LEU A 63 15.55 4.23 -14.79
N ASN A 64 15.85 5.19 -15.66
CA ASN A 64 15.09 6.44 -15.73
C ASN A 64 13.63 6.19 -16.13
N ALA A 65 13.36 5.28 -17.07
CA ALA A 65 11.99 4.91 -17.42
C ALA A 65 11.25 4.25 -16.24
N GLN A 66 11.92 3.41 -15.47
CA GLN A 66 11.36 2.81 -14.25
C GLN A 66 11.08 3.87 -13.17
N ILE A 67 11.98 4.84 -12.98
CA ILE A 67 11.80 5.95 -12.04
C ILE A 67 10.59 6.81 -12.44
N GLU A 68 10.46 7.18 -13.71
CA GLU A 68 9.31 7.96 -14.19
C GLU A 68 8.00 7.17 -14.04
N LYS A 69 8.02 5.86 -14.30
CA LYS A 69 6.88 4.98 -14.03
C LYS A 69 6.52 4.94 -12.54
N LEU A 70 7.51 4.84 -11.65
CA LEU A 70 7.28 4.85 -10.20
C LEU A 70 6.80 6.20 -9.68
N LYS A 71 7.28 7.32 -10.24
CA LYS A 71 6.80 8.67 -9.86
C LYS A 71 5.33 8.87 -10.22
N THR A 72 4.89 8.31 -11.34
CA THR A 72 3.51 8.44 -11.84
C THR A 72 2.57 7.45 -11.17
N GLU A 73 2.96 6.18 -11.03
CA GLU A 73 2.11 5.13 -10.47
C GLU A 73 2.21 4.97 -8.94
N GLY A 74 3.36 5.32 -8.37
CA GLY A 74 3.65 5.19 -6.94
C GLY A 74 2.65 5.90 -6.02
N PRO A 75 2.35 7.20 -6.20
CA PRO A 75 1.43 7.90 -5.30
C PRO A 75 0.02 7.31 -5.34
N ALA A 76 -0.48 6.92 -6.53
CA ALA A 76 -1.79 6.29 -6.66
C ALA A 76 -1.84 4.91 -5.96
N LYS A 77 -0.79 4.10 -6.12
CA LYS A 77 -0.68 2.79 -5.45
C LYS A 77 -0.61 2.93 -3.92
N VAL A 78 0.18 3.88 -3.43
CA VAL A 78 0.32 4.13 -1.98
C VAL A 78 -0.99 4.62 -1.38
N GLU A 79 -1.71 5.52 -2.04
CA GLU A 79 -3.01 5.98 -1.54
C GLU A 79 -4.06 4.86 -1.54
N LEU A 80 -4.06 4.01 -2.57
CA LEU A 80 -4.96 2.86 -2.63
C LEU A 80 -4.64 1.85 -1.51
N GLU A 81 -3.36 1.57 -1.24
CA GLU A 81 -2.96 0.73 -0.11
C GLU A 81 -3.32 1.37 1.24
N ARG A 82 -3.16 2.69 1.39
CA ARG A 82 -3.57 3.40 2.61
C ARG A 82 -5.07 3.36 2.83
N GLN A 83 -5.86 3.48 1.76
CA GLN A 83 -7.32 3.33 1.84
C GLN A 83 -7.70 1.91 2.24
N ARG A 84 -7.14 0.89 1.57
CA ARG A 84 -7.38 -0.52 1.94
C ARG A 84 -7.07 -0.81 3.40
N ARG A 85 -5.93 -0.34 3.91
CA ARG A 85 -5.57 -0.51 5.32
C ARG A 85 -6.56 0.15 6.28
N ARG A 86 -7.11 1.31 5.91
CA ARG A 86 -8.15 1.99 6.69
C ARG A 86 -9.46 1.21 6.66
N ASP A 87 -9.88 0.74 5.49
CA ASP A 87 -11.09 -0.07 5.33
C ASP A 87 -11.00 -1.38 6.11
N ASP A 88 -9.87 -2.08 6.03
CA ASP A 88 -9.59 -3.29 6.80
C ASP A 88 -9.66 -3.03 8.31
N ALA A 89 -9.11 -1.89 8.77
CA ALA A 89 -9.17 -1.50 10.17
C ALA A 89 -10.61 -1.24 10.65
N VAL A 90 -11.43 -0.57 9.84
CA VAL A 90 -12.85 -0.38 10.11
C VAL A 90 -13.57 -1.72 10.22
N ASP A 91 -13.29 -2.65 9.32
CA ASP A 91 -13.91 -3.97 9.32
C ASP A 91 -13.56 -4.81 10.54
N VAL A 92 -12.28 -4.81 10.93
CA VAL A 92 -11.83 -5.48 12.15
C VAL A 92 -12.51 -4.86 13.38
N ALA A 93 -12.52 -3.52 13.49
CA ALA A 93 -13.12 -2.84 14.63
C ALA A 93 -14.63 -3.10 14.75
N LEU A 94 -15.35 -3.08 13.63
CA LEU A 94 -16.78 -3.40 13.59
C LEU A 94 -17.04 -4.86 13.99
N ARG A 95 -16.27 -5.80 13.45
CA ARG A 95 -16.41 -7.23 13.74
C ARG A 95 -16.15 -7.52 15.21
N ASP A 96 -15.10 -6.92 15.78
CA ASP A 96 -14.77 -7.08 17.19
C ASP A 96 -15.84 -6.47 18.10
N SER A 97 -16.35 -5.29 17.74
CA SER A 97 -17.45 -4.63 18.47
C SER A 97 -18.75 -5.45 18.42
N LEU A 98 -19.11 -6.01 17.27
CA LEU A 98 -20.28 -6.90 17.11
C LEU A 98 -20.14 -8.19 17.92
N LYS A 99 -18.96 -8.80 17.89
CA LYS A 99 -18.64 -9.97 18.71
C LYS A 99 -18.76 -9.66 20.19
N LYS A 100 -18.24 -8.52 20.64
CA LYS A 100 -18.35 -8.03 22.03
C LYS A 100 -19.80 -7.75 22.43
N ALA A 101 -20.60 -7.25 21.51
CA ALA A 101 -22.04 -7.03 21.72
C ALA A 101 -22.88 -8.33 21.73
N GLY A 102 -22.26 -9.49 21.46
CA GLY A 102 -22.90 -10.80 21.47
C GLY A 102 -23.79 -11.07 20.26
N VAL A 103 -23.50 -10.41 19.13
CA VAL A 103 -24.19 -10.67 17.85
C VAL A 103 -23.79 -12.05 17.32
N LYS A 104 -24.73 -12.76 16.68
CA LYS A 104 -24.43 -14.04 16.03
C LYS A 104 -23.44 -13.85 14.88
N ALA A 105 -22.47 -14.76 14.75
CA ALA A 105 -21.44 -14.68 13.70
C ALA A 105 -22.04 -14.64 12.29
N ASP A 106 -23.12 -15.41 12.04
CA ASP A 106 -23.81 -15.46 10.75
C ASP A 106 -24.46 -14.12 10.35
N LEU A 107 -24.66 -13.23 11.33
CA LEU A 107 -25.27 -11.92 11.13
C LEU A 107 -24.24 -10.79 11.01
N PHE A 108 -22.94 -11.09 11.14
CA PHE A 108 -21.90 -10.05 11.13
C PHE A 108 -21.87 -9.28 9.82
N GLU A 109 -21.88 -9.97 8.68
CA GLU A 109 -21.80 -9.28 7.37
C GLU A 109 -23.00 -8.34 7.16
N GLY A 110 -24.21 -8.78 7.50
CA GLY A 110 -25.41 -7.95 7.40
C GLY A 110 -25.38 -6.75 8.34
N ALA A 111 -24.99 -6.97 9.60
CA ALA A 111 -24.88 -5.89 10.58
C ALA A 111 -23.80 -4.87 10.20
N MET A 112 -22.63 -5.33 9.72
CA MET A 112 -21.57 -4.45 9.23
C MET A 112 -22.02 -3.64 8.01
N ALA A 113 -22.72 -4.27 7.05
CA ALA A 113 -23.24 -3.59 5.87
C ALA A 113 -24.27 -2.51 6.25
N GLN A 114 -25.15 -2.79 7.20
CA GLN A 114 -26.11 -1.80 7.71
C GLN A 114 -25.40 -0.64 8.42
N LEU A 115 -24.44 -0.93 9.31
CA LEU A 115 -23.68 0.09 10.02
C LEU A 115 -22.91 1.01 9.08
N LYS A 116 -22.27 0.45 8.05
CA LYS A 116 -21.56 1.20 6.99
C LYS A 116 -22.49 2.00 6.08
N LYS A 117 -23.76 1.60 5.96
CA LYS A 117 -24.77 2.34 5.20
C LYS A 117 -25.30 3.54 5.98
N GLU A 118 -25.44 3.39 7.31
CA GLU A 118 -26.02 4.41 8.18
C GLU A 118 -24.98 5.41 8.72
N ASN A 119 -23.70 5.03 8.74
CA ASN A 119 -22.63 5.82 9.37
C ASN A 119 -21.39 5.88 8.46
N GLU A 120 -20.72 7.03 8.49
CA GLU A 120 -19.37 7.15 7.94
C GLU A 120 -18.33 6.73 8.99
N PHE A 121 -17.28 6.04 8.59
CA PHE A 121 -16.21 5.59 9.50
C PHE A 121 -14.89 6.26 9.14
N GLU A 122 -14.21 6.75 10.17
CA GLU A 122 -12.88 7.36 10.07
C GLU A 122 -11.90 6.49 10.85
N ALA A 123 -10.88 5.98 10.15
CA ALA A 123 -9.78 5.24 10.74
C ALA A 123 -8.52 6.12 10.73
N GLU A 124 -8.09 6.52 11.92
CA GLU A 124 -6.86 7.28 12.13
C GLU A 124 -5.78 6.38 12.72
N THR A 125 -4.53 6.68 12.42
CA THR A 125 -3.42 5.94 13.04
C THR A 125 -3.38 6.34 14.51
N SER A 126 -3.26 5.35 15.41
CA SER A 126 -3.15 5.63 16.84
C SER A 126 -1.91 6.48 17.12
N ASP A 127 -2.00 7.41 18.08
CA ASP A 127 -0.88 8.25 18.54
C ASP A 127 0.33 7.43 19.00
N ASP A 128 0.10 6.21 19.49
CA ASP A 128 1.16 5.27 19.91
C ASP A 128 1.89 4.63 18.72
N GLY A 129 1.50 4.96 17.48
CA GLY A 129 2.02 4.37 16.25
C GLY A 129 1.63 2.90 16.05
N LYS A 130 0.81 2.34 16.95
CA LYS A 130 0.37 0.94 16.93
C LYS A 130 -1.11 0.85 16.60
N GLY A 131 -1.40 0.44 15.37
CA GLY A 131 -2.76 0.17 14.91
C GLY A 131 -3.56 1.43 14.56
N PHE A 132 -4.88 1.25 14.50
CA PHE A 132 -5.83 2.28 14.10
C PHE A 132 -6.86 2.52 15.19
N VAL A 133 -7.22 3.79 15.39
CA VAL A 133 -8.41 4.19 16.15
C VAL A 133 -9.51 4.42 15.13
N VAL A 134 -10.63 3.71 15.29
CA VAL A 134 -11.79 3.81 14.41
C VAL A 134 -12.91 4.54 15.14
N LEU A 135 -13.42 5.60 14.51
CA LEU A 135 -14.55 6.38 14.99
C LEU A 135 -15.65 6.39 13.93
N ALA A 136 -16.89 6.37 14.37
CA ALA A 136 -18.06 6.54 13.52
C ALA A 136 -18.50 8.01 13.56
N ARG A 137 -18.61 8.63 12.40
CA ARG A 137 -19.20 9.96 12.22
C ARG A 137 -20.70 9.81 12.04
N THR A 138 -21.42 10.42 12.98
CA THR A 138 -22.88 10.50 12.98
C THR A 138 -23.32 11.97 12.86
N PRO A 139 -24.61 12.26 12.61
CA PRO A 139 -25.12 13.63 12.64
C PRO A 139 -24.89 14.37 13.96
N PHE A 140 -24.66 13.65 15.06
CA PHE A 140 -24.43 14.20 16.39
C PHE A 140 -22.94 14.30 16.76
N GLY A 141 -22.04 13.99 15.83
CA GLY A 141 -20.59 14.02 16.02
C GLY A 141 -19.94 12.64 15.94
N LEU A 142 -18.71 12.56 16.46
CA LEU A 142 -17.88 11.36 16.46
C LEU A 142 -18.23 10.46 17.66
N HIS A 143 -18.43 9.18 17.39
CA HIS A 143 -18.68 8.16 18.41
C HIS A 143 -17.75 6.96 18.23
N SER A 144 -17.52 6.23 19.31
CA SER A 144 -16.83 4.95 19.23
C SER A 144 -17.67 3.92 18.48
N VAL A 145 -17.00 2.97 17.81
CA VAL A 145 -17.67 1.85 17.11
C VAL A 145 -18.57 1.07 18.06
N ASP A 146 -18.11 0.81 19.28
CA ASP A 146 -18.89 0.17 20.36
C ASP A 146 -20.23 0.88 20.63
N ALA A 147 -20.25 2.23 20.62
CA ALA A 147 -21.46 3.00 20.91
C ALA A 147 -22.49 2.93 19.77
N VAL A 148 -22.04 2.85 18.52
CA VAL A 148 -22.93 2.72 17.36
C VAL A 148 -23.45 1.30 17.23
N VAL A 149 -22.58 0.30 17.41
CA VAL A 149 -22.99 -1.11 17.49
C VAL A 149 -23.98 -1.34 18.64
N GLY A 150 -23.74 -0.72 19.79
CA GLY A 150 -24.64 -0.79 20.94
C GLY A 150 -26.04 -0.26 20.65
N ARG A 151 -26.16 0.79 19.82
CA ARG A 151 -27.47 1.32 19.38
C ARG A 151 -28.20 0.33 18.48
N LEU A 152 -27.53 -0.19 17.44
CA LEU A 152 -28.09 -1.19 16.54
C LEU A 152 -28.62 -2.42 17.30
N VAL A 153 -27.81 -2.95 18.23
CA VAL A 153 -28.15 -4.16 18.99
C VAL A 153 -29.17 -3.86 20.11
N GLY A 154 -29.19 -2.64 20.63
CA GLY A 154 -30.11 -2.21 21.69
C GLY A 154 -31.53 -1.97 21.19
N GLU A 155 -31.69 -1.48 19.97
CA GLU A 155 -33.00 -1.28 19.33
C GLU A 155 -33.61 -2.61 18.86
N GLU A 156 -32.77 -3.56 18.42
CA GLU A 156 -33.23 -4.83 17.85
C GLU A 156 -32.68 -6.02 18.66
N GLY A 157 -33.46 -6.54 19.59
CA GLY A 157 -33.09 -7.74 20.39
C GLY A 157 -32.89 -9.03 19.57
N ALA A 158 -33.10 -9.00 18.25
CA ALA A 158 -32.97 -10.13 17.33
C ALA A 158 -31.51 -10.51 17.00
N TRP A 159 -30.57 -9.58 17.17
CA TRP A 159 -29.16 -9.79 16.79
C TRP A 159 -28.39 -10.70 17.74
N ARG A 160 -28.82 -10.78 19.01
CA ARG A 160 -28.09 -11.51 20.04
C ARG A 160 -28.33 -13.01 19.97
N GLU A 161 -27.32 -13.79 20.35
CA GLU A 161 -27.56 -15.19 20.71
C GLU A 161 -28.58 -15.25 21.85
N ARG A 162 -29.62 -16.06 21.65
CA ARG A 162 -30.62 -16.32 22.69
C ARG A 162 -29.88 -17.05 23.81
N ARG A 163 -29.60 -16.36 24.92
CA ARG A 163 -29.13 -17.04 26.14
C ARG A 163 -30.19 -18.08 26.47
N THR A 164 -29.83 -19.35 26.41
CA THR A 164 -30.69 -20.43 26.88
C THR A 164 -31.10 -20.06 28.30
N ALA A 165 -32.42 -20.06 28.56
CA ALA A 165 -32.92 -19.78 29.90
C ALA A 165 -32.20 -20.72 30.88
N PRO A 166 -31.75 -20.22 32.05
CA PRO A 166 -31.15 -21.09 33.05
C PRO A 166 -32.08 -22.27 33.27
N SER A 167 -31.56 -23.49 33.09
CA SER A 167 -32.36 -24.70 33.26
C SER A 167 -32.97 -24.69 34.67
N ALA A 168 -34.13 -25.33 34.83
CA ALA A 168 -34.97 -25.27 36.04
C ALA A 168 -34.27 -25.63 37.37
N GLY A 169 -33.02 -26.09 37.36
CA GLY A 169 -32.19 -26.35 38.55
C GLY A 169 -31.29 -25.19 38.99
N TYR A 170 -31.14 -24.11 38.21
CA TYR A 170 -30.23 -23.00 38.54
C TYR A 170 -30.71 -22.17 39.74
N PHE A 171 -32.03 -22.05 39.91
CA PHE A 171 -32.62 -21.40 41.08
C PHE A 171 -32.48 -22.29 42.34
N SER A 172 -32.58 -23.62 42.15
CA SER A 172 -32.40 -24.61 43.22
C SER A 172 -30.97 -24.65 43.74
N SER A 173 -29.96 -24.51 42.87
CA SER A 173 -28.54 -24.48 43.26
C SER A 173 -28.16 -23.19 44.00
N LEU A 174 -28.74 -22.04 43.62
CA LEU A 174 -28.58 -20.77 44.36
C LEU A 174 -29.21 -20.82 45.75
N LEU A 175 -30.40 -21.44 45.87
CA LEU A 175 -31.07 -21.65 47.15
C LEU A 175 -30.30 -22.63 48.05
N ALA A 176 -29.66 -23.65 47.48
CA ALA A 176 -28.85 -24.61 48.24
C ALA A 176 -27.57 -23.94 48.81
N GLY A 177 -26.89 -23.08 48.04
CA GLY A 177 -25.69 -22.37 48.50
C GLY A 177 -25.95 -21.31 49.57
N LEU A 178 -27.19 -20.82 49.69
CA LEU A 178 -27.62 -19.90 50.77
C LEU A 178 -27.94 -20.61 52.09
N LYS A 179 -28.02 -21.94 52.08
CA LYS A 179 -28.42 -22.76 53.23
C LYS A 179 -27.25 -23.43 53.95
N GLU A 180 -26.01 -23.20 53.51
CA GLU A 180 -24.82 -23.58 54.29
C GLU A 180 -24.54 -22.52 55.36
N PRO A 181 -24.75 -22.82 56.65
CA PRO A 181 -24.27 -21.96 57.72
C PRO A 181 -22.73 -22.06 57.78
N ARG A 182 -22.07 -20.91 57.92
CA ARG A 182 -20.67 -20.85 58.37
C ARG A 182 -20.52 -21.44 59.77
#